data_AF-A0A5E4WTJ3-F1
#
_entry.id   AF-A0A5E4WTJ3-F1
#
_cell.length_a   1.000
_cell.length_b   1.000
_cell.length_c   1.000
_cell.angle_alpha   90.00
_cell.angle_beta   90.00
_cell.angle_gamma   90.00
#
_symmetry.space_group_name_H-M   'P 1'
#
loop_
_entity.id
_entity.type
_entity.pdbx_description
1 polymer ?
#
loop_
_entity_poly.entity_id
_entity_poly.type
_entity_poly.pdbx_seq_one_letter_code
_entity_poly.pdbx_strand_id
1 'polypeptide(L)'
;MAAADMQTPVGVWQIVDETGDPKALITITEKDGEYTGSLTKSLGRSDALERRCNDCTDWRKGKKLQGLQIIRGLRKAPESDEYTGGRILDPDSGSEYGVKMRVVDGGEKLEVRGYFGISLLGRTQTWIRER
;
A
#
# COMPACT_ATOMS: atom_id res chain seq x y z
N MET A 1 1.52 -5.04 27.52
CA MET A 1 0.51 -4.78 26.48
C MET A 1 1.28 -4.45 25.21
N ALA A 2 1.52 -5.40 24.29
CA ALA A 2 2.34 -5.16 23.09
C ALA A 2 2.18 -6.25 22.00
N ALA A 3 1.00 -6.90 21.89
CA ALA A 3 0.76 -7.96 20.91
C ALA A 3 -0.37 -7.64 19.90
N ALA A 4 -1.11 -6.55 20.11
CA ALA A 4 -2.19 -6.14 19.21
C ALA A 4 -1.68 -5.29 18.04
N ASP A 5 -0.62 -4.50 18.25
CA ASP A 5 -0.10 -3.56 17.24
C ASP A 5 0.55 -4.25 16.04
N MET A 6 1.11 -5.46 16.22
CA MET A 6 1.74 -6.24 15.14
C MET A 6 0.73 -6.85 14.16
N GLN A 7 -0.55 -6.94 14.51
CA GLN A 7 -1.59 -7.55 13.67
C GLN A 7 -2.36 -6.53 12.83
N THR A 8 -2.04 -5.24 12.96
CA THR A 8 -2.63 -4.19 12.14
C THR A 8 -1.72 -3.87 10.94
N PRO A 9 -2.26 -3.38 9.82
CA PRO A 9 -1.46 -2.95 8.69
C PRO A 9 -0.77 -1.61 8.96
N VAL A 10 -1.04 -0.93 10.08
CA VAL A 10 -0.32 0.31 10.46
C VAL A 10 1.16 -0.01 10.64
N GLY A 11 2.00 0.79 10.00
CA GLY A 11 3.44 0.59 9.98
C GLY A 11 4.08 0.95 8.64
N VAL A 12 5.37 0.69 8.54
CA VAL A 12 6.15 0.88 7.31
C VAL A 12 6.38 -0.47 6.65
N TRP A 13 6.15 -0.54 5.36
CA TRP A 13 6.19 -1.76 4.57
C TRP A 13 7.08 -1.60 3.35
N GLN A 14 7.99 -2.54 3.16
CA GLN A 14 8.87 -2.64 2.03
C GLN A 14 8.21 -3.45 0.90
N ILE A 15 8.09 -2.80 -0.26
CA ILE A 15 7.79 -3.48 -1.51
C ILE A 15 9.08 -4.12 -2.02
N VAL A 16 9.03 -5.42 -2.28
CA VAL A 16 10.13 -6.19 -2.87
C VAL A 16 9.74 -6.68 -4.26
N ASP A 17 10.73 -6.86 -5.15
CA ASP A 17 10.51 -7.58 -6.41
C ASP A 17 10.63 -9.10 -6.23
N GLU A 18 10.64 -9.81 -7.36
CA GLU A 18 10.73 -11.27 -7.40
C GLU A 18 12.08 -11.81 -6.88
N THR A 19 13.14 -11.00 -6.90
CA THR A 19 14.46 -11.37 -6.34
C THR A 19 14.59 -11.00 -4.86
N GLY A 20 13.61 -10.29 -4.30
CA GLY A 20 13.61 -9.82 -2.92
C GLY A 20 14.23 -8.44 -2.74
N ASP A 21 14.60 -7.76 -3.83
CA ASP A 21 15.24 -6.46 -3.77
C ASP A 21 14.24 -5.35 -3.40
N PRO A 22 14.57 -4.48 -2.42
CA PRO A 22 13.72 -3.37 -2.02
C PRO A 22 13.48 -2.40 -3.18
N LYS A 23 12.21 -2.12 -3.47
CA LYS A 23 11.81 -1.10 -4.46
C LYS A 23 11.36 0.19 -3.82
N ALA A 24 10.55 0.10 -2.77
CA ALA A 24 9.95 1.26 -2.13
C ALA A 24 9.47 0.96 -0.72
N LEU A 25 9.26 2.01 0.07
CA LEU A 25 8.60 1.97 1.37
C LEU A 25 7.24 2.66 1.29
N ILE A 26 6.22 1.97 1.81
CA ILE A 26 4.87 2.50 2.03
C ILE A 26 4.64 2.62 3.52
N THR A 27 4.23 3.80 3.99
CA THR A 27 3.74 3.98 5.35
C THR A 27 2.23 3.93 5.36
N ILE A 28 1.67 2.99 6.12
CA ILE A 28 0.24 2.86 6.35
C ILE A 28 -0.10 3.47 7.70
N THR A 29 -1.11 4.34 7.71
CA THR A 29 -1.66 4.97 8.91
C THR A 29 -3.16 4.69 9.00
N GLU A 30 -3.68 4.76 10.21
CA GLU A 30 -5.12 4.63 10.50
C GLU A 30 -5.63 5.95 11.07
N LYS A 31 -6.83 6.34 10.62
CA LYS A 31 -7.58 7.46 11.17
C LYS A 31 -9.08 7.19 11.00
N ASP A 32 -9.83 7.26 12.10
CA ASP A 32 -11.30 7.11 12.11
C ASP A 32 -11.78 5.81 11.43
N GLY A 33 -11.04 4.73 11.65
CA GLY A 33 -11.23 3.40 11.09
C GLY A 33 -10.88 3.26 9.60
N GLU A 34 -10.36 4.32 8.97
CA GLU A 34 -9.86 4.29 7.60
C GLU A 34 -8.34 4.13 7.59
N TYR A 35 -7.85 3.18 6.79
CA TYR A 35 -6.43 2.94 6.57
C TYR A 35 -6.02 3.58 5.24
N THR A 36 -4.96 4.39 5.30
CA THR A 36 -4.37 5.06 4.14
C THR A 36 -2.90 4.71 4.03
N GLY A 37 -2.36 4.69 2.81
CA GLY A 37 -0.96 4.34 2.56
C GLY A 37 -0.28 5.35 1.67
N SER A 38 0.91 5.79 2.06
CA SER A 38 1.70 6.80 1.36
C SER A 38 3.09 6.29 1.01
N LEU A 39 3.58 6.62 -0.18
CA LEU A 39 4.93 6.28 -0.64
C LEU A 39 5.96 7.17 0.07
N THR A 40 6.75 6.62 1.00
CA THR A 40 7.69 7.42 1.80
C THR A 40 9.12 7.38 1.28
N LYS A 41 9.52 6.31 0.58
CA LYS A 41 10.87 6.19 0.00
C LYS A 41 10.86 5.31 -1.25
N SER A 42 11.67 5.67 -2.24
CA SER A 42 12.03 4.77 -3.34
C SER A 42 13.45 4.29 -3.07
N LEU A 43 13.65 2.98 -3.13
CA LEU A 43 14.90 2.30 -2.80
C LEU A 43 15.63 1.80 -4.05
N GLY A 44 14.94 1.68 -5.20
CA GLY A 44 15.51 1.14 -6.44
C GLY A 44 16.01 2.16 -7.46
N ARG A 45 15.64 3.46 -7.35
CA ARG A 45 16.16 4.52 -8.24
C ARG A 45 16.29 5.87 -7.53
N SER A 46 17.44 6.51 -7.73
CA SER A 46 17.80 7.79 -7.10
C SER A 46 16.90 8.96 -7.50
N ASP A 47 16.24 8.89 -8.67
CA ASP A 47 15.36 9.94 -9.23
C ASP A 47 13.86 9.75 -8.87
N ALA A 48 13.48 8.58 -8.37
CA ALA A 48 12.08 8.16 -8.31
C ALA A 48 11.22 8.95 -7.32
N LEU A 49 11.81 9.64 -6.35
CA LEU A 49 11.08 10.47 -5.38
C LEU A 49 10.81 11.89 -5.87
N GLU A 50 11.65 12.42 -6.76
CA GLU A 50 11.44 13.72 -7.41
C GLU A 50 10.41 13.65 -8.55
N ARG A 51 10.16 12.44 -9.05
CA ARG A 51 9.10 12.19 -10.01
C ARG A 51 7.75 12.66 -9.49
N ARG A 52 6.89 13.02 -10.44
CA ARG A 52 5.53 13.47 -10.17
C ARG A 52 4.54 12.53 -10.80
N CYS A 53 3.36 12.37 -10.19
CA CYS A 53 2.27 11.63 -10.82
C CYS A 53 1.63 12.50 -11.92
N ASN A 54 2.15 12.42 -13.13
CA ASN A 54 1.66 13.24 -14.26
C ASN A 54 0.33 12.70 -14.82
N ASP A 55 0.13 11.39 -14.76
CA ASP A 55 -1.03 10.70 -15.33
C ASP A 55 -2.20 10.56 -14.35
N CYS A 56 -1.99 10.92 -13.07
CA CYS A 56 -3.07 11.05 -12.11
C CYS A 56 -4.14 12.04 -12.62
N THR A 57 -5.41 11.69 -12.42
CA THR A 57 -6.56 12.50 -12.86
C THR A 57 -7.23 13.26 -11.71
N ASP A 58 -6.76 13.08 -10.47
CA ASP A 58 -7.31 13.71 -9.27
C ASP A 58 -6.33 14.71 -8.62
N TRP A 59 -6.56 15.05 -7.35
CA TRP A 59 -5.75 15.99 -6.57
C TRP A 59 -4.26 15.61 -6.45
N ARG A 60 -3.89 14.37 -6.81
CA ARG A 60 -2.52 13.86 -6.84
C ARG A 60 -1.77 14.24 -8.11
N LYS A 61 -2.44 14.76 -9.14
CA LYS A 61 -1.79 15.19 -10.39
C LYS A 61 -0.70 16.22 -10.16
N GLY A 62 0.48 15.95 -10.71
CA GLY A 62 1.66 16.81 -10.59
C GLY A 62 2.29 16.85 -9.19
N LYS A 63 1.78 16.09 -8.22
CA LYS A 63 2.41 15.95 -6.89
C LYS A 63 3.61 15.02 -6.98
N LYS A 64 4.63 15.30 -6.16
CA LYS A 64 5.80 14.41 -6.02
C LYS A 64 5.34 13.04 -5.52
N LEU A 65 6.02 11.99 -5.95
CA LEU A 65 5.74 10.64 -5.50
C LEU A 65 6.11 10.47 -4.02
N GLN A 66 7.14 11.17 -3.54
CA GLN A 66 7.46 11.22 -2.12
C GLN A 66 6.30 11.82 -1.31
N GLY A 67 5.81 11.05 -0.33
CA GLY A 67 4.66 11.38 0.50
C GLY A 67 3.31 11.23 -0.20
N LEU A 68 3.27 10.72 -1.44
CA LEU A 68 2.02 10.61 -2.17
C LEU A 68 1.14 9.51 -1.59
N GLN A 69 -0.10 9.86 -1.23
CA GLN A 69 -1.10 8.90 -0.79
C GLN A 69 -1.59 8.06 -1.98
N ILE A 70 -1.12 6.81 -2.04
CA ILE A 70 -1.47 5.87 -3.11
C ILE A 70 -2.56 4.88 -2.69
N ILE A 71 -2.74 4.63 -1.39
CA ILE A 71 -3.78 3.74 -0.86
C ILE A 71 -4.79 4.53 -0.04
N ARG A 72 -6.09 4.27 -0.26
CA ARG A 72 -7.20 5.00 0.37
C ARG A 72 -8.39 4.09 0.66
N GLY A 73 -9.21 4.46 1.64
CA GLY A 73 -10.54 3.88 1.85
C GLY A 73 -10.57 2.45 2.36
N LEU A 74 -9.41 1.88 2.76
CA LEU A 74 -9.38 0.56 3.38
C LEU A 74 -10.05 0.63 4.76
N ARG A 75 -10.87 -0.37 5.07
CA ARG A 75 -11.46 -0.55 6.40
C ARG A 75 -11.36 -2.00 6.82
N LYS A 76 -11.27 -2.25 8.14
CA LYS A 76 -11.30 -3.60 8.70
C LYS A 76 -12.64 -4.26 8.37
N ALA A 77 -12.61 -5.43 7.75
CA ALA A 77 -13.82 -6.20 7.50
C ALA A 77 -14.37 -6.78 8.82
N PRO A 78 -15.70 -6.78 9.04
CA PRO A 78 -16.30 -7.44 10.19
C PRO A 78 -15.93 -8.93 10.22
N GLU A 79 -15.57 -9.44 11.39
CA GLU A 79 -15.31 -10.87 11.62
C GLU A 79 -14.25 -11.49 10.68
N SER A 80 -13.30 -10.69 10.18
CA SER A 80 -12.25 -11.12 9.26
C SER A 80 -10.90 -10.47 9.56
N ASP A 81 -9.81 -11.14 9.19
CA ASP A 81 -8.44 -10.59 9.24
C ASP A 81 -8.16 -9.59 8.11
N GLU A 82 -9.06 -9.45 7.15
CA GLU A 82 -8.87 -8.64 5.95
C GLU A 82 -9.28 -7.17 6.15
N TYR A 83 -8.62 -6.31 5.38
CA TYR A 83 -8.96 -4.90 5.19
C TYR A 83 -9.41 -4.73 3.75
N THR A 84 -10.60 -4.21 3.52
CA THR A 84 -11.27 -4.21 2.21
C THR A 84 -11.87 -2.85 1.87
N GLY A 85 -12.46 -2.73 0.68
CA GLY A 85 -13.10 -1.50 0.20
C GLY A 85 -12.13 -0.43 -0.32
N GLY A 86 -10.83 -0.72 -0.30
CA GLY A 86 -9.80 0.25 -0.62
C GLY A 86 -9.61 0.48 -2.12
N ARG A 87 -8.90 1.57 -2.42
CA ARG A 87 -8.36 1.90 -3.74
C ARG A 87 -6.85 2.05 -3.66
N ILE A 88 -6.13 1.52 -4.65
CA ILE A 88 -4.69 1.74 -4.83
C ILE A 88 -4.44 2.40 -6.19
N LEU A 89 -3.59 3.43 -6.19
CA LEU A 89 -3.12 4.15 -7.36
C LEU A 89 -1.76 3.60 -7.79
N ASP A 90 -1.63 3.26 -9.07
CA ASP A 90 -0.34 3.17 -9.73
C ASP A 90 0.10 4.56 -10.20
N PRO A 91 1.12 5.18 -9.57
CA PRO A 91 1.55 6.53 -9.92
C PRO A 91 2.29 6.61 -11.27
N ASP A 92 2.73 5.48 -11.84
CA ASP A 92 3.39 5.44 -13.15
C ASP A 92 2.38 5.55 -14.29
N SER A 93 1.19 4.96 -14.14
CA SER A 93 0.15 4.97 -15.17
C SER A 93 -1.05 5.86 -14.84
N GLY A 94 -1.16 6.36 -13.60
CA GLY A 94 -2.34 7.07 -13.11
C GLY A 94 -3.56 6.17 -12.86
N SER A 95 -3.41 4.86 -13.08
CA SER A 95 -4.50 3.89 -12.97
C SER A 95 -4.86 3.60 -11.51
N GLU A 96 -6.15 3.44 -11.24
CA GLU A 96 -6.63 3.05 -9.91
C GLU A 96 -7.34 1.70 -9.92
N TYR A 97 -7.04 0.90 -8.89
CA TYR A 97 -7.49 -0.46 -8.72
C TYR A 97 -8.20 -0.62 -7.38
N GLY A 98 -9.08 -1.61 -7.26
CA GLY A 98 -9.54 -2.05 -5.94
C GLY A 98 -8.37 -2.69 -5.19
N VAL A 99 -8.28 -2.49 -3.88
CA VAL A 99 -7.26 -3.12 -3.04
C VAL A 99 -7.87 -3.72 -1.78
N LYS A 100 -7.34 -4.89 -1.40
CA LYS A 100 -7.53 -5.47 -0.07
C LYS A 100 -6.20 -5.93 0.50
N MET A 101 -6.14 -6.00 1.83
CA MET A 101 -4.92 -6.33 2.55
C MET A 101 -5.17 -7.34 3.67
N ARG A 102 -4.16 -8.16 3.95
CA ARG A 102 -4.14 -9.04 5.11
C ARG A 102 -2.74 -9.08 5.72
N VAL A 103 -2.65 -8.83 7.02
CA VAL A 103 -1.41 -9.02 7.78
C VAL A 103 -1.26 -10.51 8.05
N VAL A 104 -0.08 -11.06 7.74
CA VAL A 104 0.23 -12.49 7.86
C VAL A 104 1.59 -12.68 8.53
N ASP A 105 1.97 -13.94 8.77
CA ASP A 105 3.30 -14.30 9.31
C ASP A 105 3.62 -13.58 10.62
N GLY A 106 2.67 -13.62 11.56
CA GLY A 106 2.83 -12.99 12.88
C GLY A 106 2.93 -11.46 12.86
N GLY A 107 2.65 -10.80 11.74
CA GLY A 107 2.82 -9.36 11.58
C GLY A 107 3.95 -8.96 10.65
N GLU A 108 4.81 -9.89 10.25
CA GLU A 108 6.03 -9.59 9.49
C GLU A 108 5.76 -9.33 8.00
N LYS A 109 4.62 -9.80 7.49
CA LYS A 109 4.26 -9.71 6.08
C LYS A 109 2.86 -9.12 5.90
N LEU A 110 2.70 -8.40 4.79
CA LEU A 110 1.42 -7.86 4.35
C LEU A 110 1.12 -8.38 2.96
N GLU A 111 0.06 -9.17 2.82
CA GLU A 111 -0.48 -9.51 1.52
C GLU A 111 -1.30 -8.33 1.00
N VAL A 112 -0.91 -7.77 -0.14
CA VAL A 112 -1.59 -6.65 -0.80
C VAL A 112 -2.12 -7.14 -2.13
N ARG A 113 -3.44 -7.19 -2.28
CA ARG A 113 -4.08 -7.63 -3.52
C ARG A 113 -4.75 -6.46 -4.24
N GLY A 114 -4.21 -6.11 -5.40
CA GLY A 114 -4.82 -5.17 -6.35
C GLY A 114 -5.66 -5.90 -7.40
N TYR A 115 -6.83 -5.37 -7.73
CA TYR A 115 -7.77 -6.02 -8.67
C TYR A 115 -8.61 -5.01 -9.47
N PHE A 116 -9.10 -5.46 -10.64
CA PHE A 116 -10.03 -4.72 -11.47
C PHE A 116 -11.46 -5.23 -11.28
N GLY A 117 -12.38 -4.37 -10.83
CA GLY A 117 -13.77 -4.77 -10.60
C GLY A 117 -13.90 -5.77 -9.46
N ILE A 118 -14.04 -7.06 -9.79
CA ILE A 118 -14.13 -8.16 -8.82
C ILE A 118 -12.74 -8.64 -8.38
N SER A 119 -12.58 -9.00 -7.10
CA SER A 119 -11.28 -9.38 -6.53
C SER A 119 -10.66 -10.65 -7.13
N LEU A 120 -11.43 -11.44 -7.88
CA LEU A 120 -10.95 -12.64 -8.57
C LEU A 120 -9.96 -12.31 -9.69
N LEU A 121 -10.10 -11.14 -10.35
CA LEU A 121 -9.23 -10.70 -11.44
C LEU A 121 -8.23 -9.66 -10.91
N GLY A 122 -7.11 -10.15 -10.38
CA GLY A 122 -6.11 -9.30 -9.74
C GLY A 122 -4.80 -10.01 -9.43
N ARG A 123 -3.85 -9.25 -8.89
CA ARG A 123 -2.53 -9.73 -8.48
C ARG A 123 -2.33 -9.49 -6.99
N THR A 124 -1.69 -10.44 -6.33
CA THR A 124 -1.28 -10.31 -4.93
C THR A 124 0.23 -10.11 -4.90
N GLN A 125 0.67 -9.15 -4.09
CA GLN A 125 2.07 -8.97 -3.71
C GLN A 125 2.21 -9.18 -2.21
N THR A 126 3.40 -9.59 -1.79
CA THR A 126 3.74 -9.69 -0.37
C THR A 126 4.75 -8.60 -0.05
N TRP A 127 4.40 -7.73 0.88
CA TRP A 127 5.29 -6.69 1.39
C TRP A 127 5.87 -7.12 2.73
N ILE A 128 7.08 -6.67 3.03
CA ILE A 128 7.81 -7.02 4.27
C ILE A 128 7.71 -5.85 5.23
N ARG A 129 7.44 -6.09 6.52
CA ARG A 129 7.40 -5.01 7.50
C ARG A 129 8.82 -4.49 7.73
N GLU A 130 9.00 -3.17 7.66
CA GLU A 130 10.23 -2.51 8.06
C GLU A 130 10.35 -2.57 9.58
N ARG A 131 11.50 -3.01 10.10
CA ARG A 131 11.76 -3.11 11.55
C ARG A 131 12.51 -1.91 12.10
#